data_AF-A0AAE1A3L5-F1
#
_entry.id   AF-A0AAE1A3L5-F1
#
_cell.length_a   1.000
_cell.length_b   1.000
_cell.length_c   1.000
_cell.angle_alpha   90.00
_cell.angle_beta   90.00
_cell.angle_gamma   90.00
#
_symmetry.space_group_name_H-M   'P 1'
#
loop_
_entity.id
_entity.type
_entity.pdbx_description
1 polymer ?
#
loop_
_entity_poly.entity_id
_entity_poly.type
_entity_poly.pdbx_seq_one_letter_code
_entity_poly.pdbx_strand_id
1 'polypeptide(L)' 'MAQKYLEKEQPIQLHCFSCEPGVFAAWRKVFPQVYASISGMVARYNPRQKQGLREIPLDRLLLETDSPYLPIVGKVNRSH' A
#
# COMPACT_ATOMS: atom_id res chain seq x y z
N MET A 1 18.03 0.22 -8.28
CA MET A 1 18.84 0.61 -7.10
C MET A 1 18.75 -0.42 -5.97
N ALA A 2 17.57 -0.70 -5.41
CA ALA A 2 17.43 -1.70 -4.33
C ALA A 2 17.87 -3.12 -4.74
N GLN A 3 17.50 -3.57 -5.95
CA GLN A 3 17.84 -4.90 -6.49
C GLN A 3 19.34 -5.18 -6.65
N LYS A 4 20.20 -4.16 -6.50
CA LYS A 4 21.67 -4.33 -6.55
C LYS A 4 22.21 -4.87 -5.22
N TYR A 5 21.48 -4.65 -4.12
CA TYR A 5 21.96 -4.90 -2.75
C TYR A 5 21.06 -5.84 -1.95
N LEU A 6 19.90 -6.22 -2.50
CA LEU A 6 18.92 -7.06 -1.84
C LEU A 6 18.69 -8.32 -2.65
N GLU A 7 18.55 -9.43 -1.94
CA GLU A 7 18.13 -10.70 -2.52
C GLU A 7 16.72 -10.58 -3.11
N LYS A 8 16.44 -11.37 -4.14
CA LYS A 8 15.15 -11.34 -4.85
C LYS A 8 13.99 -11.68 -3.92
N GLU A 9 14.22 -12.62 -3.00
CA GLU A 9 13.25 -13.10 -2.03
C GLU A 9 13.14 -12.18 -0.80
N GLN A 10 13.91 -11.10 -0.70
CA GLN A 10 13.79 -10.15 0.40
C GLN A 10 12.35 -9.64 0.48
N PRO A 11 11.67 -9.77 1.64
CA PRO A 11 10.36 -9.15 1.84
C PRO A 11 10.48 -7.64 1.78
N ILE A 12 9.62 -7.01 0.95
CA ILE A 12 9.59 -5.56 0.76
C ILE A 12 8.20 -5.06 1.15
N GLN A 13 8.14 -4.06 2.02
CA GLN A 13 6.91 -3.32 2.29
C GLN A 13 6.95 -1.98 1.55
N LEU A 14 5.97 -1.76 0.67
CA LEU A 14 5.65 -0.42 0.17
C LEU A 14 4.78 0.26 1.22
N HIS A 15 5.44 1.01 2.11
CA HIS A 15 4.78 1.74 3.18
C HIS A 15 3.84 2.82 2.61
N CYS A 16 2.67 2.97 3.24
CA CYS A 16 1.64 3.97 2.99
C CYS A 16 1.31 4.12 1.50
N PHE A 17 1.06 3.00 0.83
CA PHE A 17 0.99 2.90 -0.63
C PHE A 17 -0.12 3.75 -1.24
N SER A 18 0.26 4.85 -1.90
CA SER A 18 -0.65 5.81 -2.54
C SER A 18 -0.34 6.02 -4.02
N CYS A 19 0.25 5.03 -4.68
CA CYS A 19 0.73 5.14 -6.07
C CYS A 19 -0.37 4.87 -7.10
N GLU A 20 -0.07 5.26 -8.34
CA GLU A 20 -0.88 4.98 -9.53
C GLU A 20 -0.75 3.51 -9.99
N PRO A 21 -1.64 3.05 -10.89
CA PRO A 21 -1.57 1.73 -11.52
C PRO A 21 -0.19 1.36 -12.06
N GLY A 22 0.13 0.07 -12.03
CA GLY A 22 1.38 -0.50 -12.55
C GLY A 22 2.58 -0.43 -11.62
N VAL A 23 2.58 0.47 -10.61
CA VAL A 23 3.71 0.61 -9.68
C VAL A 23 3.89 -0.65 -8.83
N PHE A 24 2.81 -1.21 -8.26
CA PHE A 24 2.89 -2.45 -7.49
C PHE A 24 3.39 -3.62 -8.36
N ALA A 25 2.89 -3.73 -9.60
CA ALA A 25 3.32 -4.77 -10.54
C ALA A 25 4.81 -4.63 -10.90
N ALA A 26 5.32 -3.42 -11.07
CA ALA A 26 6.75 -3.17 -11.32
C ALA A 26 7.62 -3.64 -10.15
N TRP A 27 7.20 -3.33 -8.90
CA TRP A 27 7.88 -3.84 -7.72
C TRP A 27 7.81 -5.37 -7.62
N ARG A 28 6.65 -5.95 -7.91
CA ARG A 28 6.41 -7.40 -7.85
C ARG A 28 7.28 -8.18 -8.83
N LYS A 29 7.58 -7.60 -10.01
CA LYS A 29 8.49 -8.19 -11.00
C LYS A 29 9.92 -8.33 -10.46
N VAL A 30 10.35 -7.41 -9.61
CA VAL A 30 11.70 -7.39 -9.03
C VAL A 30 11.75 -8.20 -7.73
N PHE A 31 10.76 -8.00 -6.85
CA PHE A 31 10.66 -8.62 -5.54
C PHE A 31 9.34 -9.39 -5.39
N PRO A 32 9.35 -10.72 -5.59
CA PRO A 32 8.18 -11.58 -5.40
C PRO A 32 7.68 -11.68 -3.95
N GLN A 33 8.31 -11.00 -2.99
CA GLN A 33 7.80 -10.87 -1.62
C GLN A 33 7.46 -9.40 -1.30
N VAL A 34 7.02 -8.63 -2.29
CA VAL A 34 6.49 -7.28 -2.06
C VAL A 34 5.06 -7.32 -1.51
N TYR A 35 4.83 -6.46 -0.52
CA TYR A 35 3.55 -6.15 0.11
C TYR A 35 3.34 -4.63 0.05
N ALA A 36 2.08 -4.19 0.11
CA ALA A 36 1.73 -2.77 0.18
C ALA A 36 0.87 -2.55 1.42
N SER A 37 1.25 -1.60 2.26
CA SER A 37 0.44 -1.21 3.41
C SER A 37 -0.41 0.01 3.10
N ILE A 38 -1.64 0.02 3.62
CA ILE A 38 -2.56 1.15 3.51
C ILE A 38 -2.90 1.70 4.88
N SER A 39 -3.00 3.04 4.94
CA SER A 39 -3.35 3.79 6.13
C SER A 39 -4.72 4.47 5.99
N GLY A 40 -5.10 5.27 7.00
CA GLY A 40 -6.29 6.13 6.95
C GLY A 40 -6.33 7.10 5.76
N MET A 41 -5.19 7.34 5.10
CA MET A 41 -5.10 8.13 3.88
C MET A 41 -5.93 7.59 2.72
N VAL A 42 -6.28 6.30 2.72
CA VAL A 42 -7.15 5.68 1.71
C VAL A 42 -8.47 6.42 1.51
N ALA A 43 -8.99 7.07 2.57
CA ALA A 43 -10.19 7.88 2.51
C ALA A 43 -10.08 9.09 1.56
N ARG A 44 -8.85 9.53 1.26
CA ARG A 44 -8.53 10.70 0.42
C ARG A 44 -8.02 10.33 -0.97
N TYR A 45 -7.99 9.05 -1.35
CA TYR A 45 -7.43 8.63 -2.63
C TYR A 45 -8.21 9.20 -3.81
N ASN A 46 -7.47 9.70 -4.80
CA ASN A 46 -8.03 10.07 -6.09
C ASN A 46 -8.38 8.80 -6.92
N PRO A 47 -9.12 8.93 -8.05
CA PRO A 47 -9.52 7.77 -8.85
C PRO A 47 -8.38 6.87 -9.32
N ARG A 48 -7.22 7.44 -9.70
CA ARG A 48 -6.04 6.69 -10.13
C ARG A 48 -5.42 5.91 -8.97
N GLN A 49 -5.29 6.54 -7.80
CA GLN A 49 -4.80 5.86 -6.60
C GLN A 49 -5.72 4.71 -6.18
N LYS A 50 -7.05 4.88 -6.31
CA LYS A 50 -8.01 3.78 -6.09
C LYS A 50 -7.86 2.66 -7.12
N GLN A 51 -7.47 2.96 -8.34
CA GLN A 51 -7.17 1.93 -9.35
C GLN A 51 -5.88 1.19 -8.99
N GLY A 52 -4.81 1.90 -8.63
CA GLY A 52 -3.56 1.29 -8.17
C GLY A 52 -3.76 0.39 -6.95
N LEU A 53 -4.61 0.81 -6.00
CA LEU A 53 -4.99 -0.03 -4.85
C LEU A 53 -5.67 -1.34 -5.26
N ARG A 54 -6.55 -1.32 -6.26
CA ARG A 54 -7.28 -2.52 -6.72
C ARG A 54 -6.40 -3.54 -7.43
N GLU A 55 -5.21 -3.16 -7.87
CA GLU A 55 -4.26 -4.10 -8.49
C GLU A 55 -3.51 -4.95 -7.46
N ILE A 56 -3.55 -4.56 -6.18
CA ILE A 56 -2.84 -5.28 -5.11
C ILE A 56 -3.64 -6.53 -4.74
N PRO A 57 -3.05 -7.74 -4.86
CA PRO A 57 -3.67 -8.96 -4.35
C PRO A 57 -3.92 -8.88 -2.84
N LEU A 58 -5.04 -9.42 -2.37
CA LEU A 58 -5.44 -9.30 -0.96
C LEU A 58 -4.40 -9.92 0.00
N ASP A 59 -3.71 -10.99 -0.40
CA ASP A 59 -2.62 -11.64 0.35
C ASP A 59 -1.32 -10.82 0.39
N ARG A 60 -1.30 -9.67 -0.30
CA ARG A 60 -0.18 -8.71 -0.33
C ARG A 60 -0.56 -7.34 0.23
N LEU A 61 -1.80 -7.18 0.70
CA LEU A 61 -2.28 -5.95 1.28
C LEU A 61 -2.14 -6.00 2.81
N LEU A 62 -1.49 -4.98 3.38
CA LEU A 62 -1.29 -4.84 4.82
C LEU A 62 -2.08 -3.62 5.33
N LEU A 63 -2.48 -3.65 6.60
CA LEU A 63 -3.10 -2.50 7.28
C LEU A 63 -2.07 -1.82 8.18
N GLU A 64 -2.02 -0.50 8.15
CA GLU A 64 -1.26 0.30 9.10
C GLU A 64 -2.05 1.56 9.51
N THR A 65 -1.58 2.26 10.54
CA THR A 65 -2.19 3.53 10.98
C THR A 65 -1.37 4.74 10.59
N ASP A 66 -0.05 4.57 10.45
CA ASP A 66 0.94 5.65 10.33
C ASP A 66 0.87 6.68 11.48
N SER A 67 0.42 6.25 12.66
CA SER A 67 0.33 7.09 13.86
C SER A 67 1.69 7.70 14.21
N PRO A 68 1.76 8.98 14.61
CA PRO A 68 0.64 9.88 14.95
C PRO A 68 -0.02 10.60 13.75
N TYR A 69 0.37 10.25 12.53
CA TYR A 69 -0.08 10.89 11.30
C TYR A 69 -1.31 10.19 10.70
N LEU A 70 -1.90 10.83 9.69
CA LEU A 70 -2.99 10.30 8.86
C LEU A 70 -4.20 9.72 9.63
N PRO A 71 -4.71 10.40 10.68
CA PRO A 71 -5.94 9.98 11.33
C PRO A 71 -7.08 9.93 10.30
N ILE A 72 -7.97 8.96 10.45
CA ILE A 72 -9.20 8.92 9.66
C ILE A 72 -10.08 10.08 10.13
N VAL A 73 -10.07 11.18 9.39
CA VAL A 73 -10.88 12.36 9.72
C VAL A 73 -12.25 12.21 9.06
N GLY A 74 -13.21 11.66 9.80
CA GLY A 74 -14.60 11.45 9.35
C GLY A 74 -15.48 10.88 10.46
N LYS A 75 -16.82 11.07 10.38
CA LYS A 75 -17.76 10.52 11.38
C LYS A 75 -17.64 8.99 11.39
N VAL A 76 -17.08 8.44 12.46
CA VAL A 76 -17.30 7.03 12.79
C VAL A 76 -18.77 6.92 13.15
N ASN A 77 -19.61 6.46 12.22
CA ASN A 77 -20.97 6.03 12.57
C ASN A 77 -20.82 4.78 13.44
N ARG A 78 -20.69 4.98 14.77
CA ARG A 78 -20.84 3.91 15.74
C ARG A 78 -22.33 3.66 15.93
N SER A 79 -22.95 2.99 14.96
CA SER A 79 -24.18 2.26 15.23
C SER A 79 -23.77 0.91 15.82
N HIS A 80 -23.79 0.83 17.15
CA HIS A 80 -23.94 -0.43 17.90
C HIS A 80 -25.25 -0.32 18.65
#